data_AF-A0A3B8L7X1-F1
#
_entry.id   AF-A0A3B8L7X1-F1
#
_cell.length_a   1.000
_cell.length_b   1.000
_cell.length_c   1.000
_cell.angle_alpha   90.00
_cell.angle_beta   90.00
_cell.angle_gamma   90.00
#
_symmetry.space_group_name_H-M   'P 1'
#
loop_
_entity.id
_entity.type
_entity.pdbx_description
1 polymer ?
#
loop_
_entity_poly.entity_id
_entity_poly.type
_entity_poly.pdbx_seq_one_letter_code
_entity_poly.pdbx_strand_id
1 'polypeptide(L)' 'AIVCNIGHFDSEIDIAFLVENNDIQRVTVKPQVDKFVFPDGHAVIVLAEGRLVNLGCAT' A
#
# COMPACT_ATOMS: atom_id res chain seq x y z
N ALA A 1 7.07 -2.40 -7.84
CA ALA A 1 5.94 -1.77 -8.58
C ALA A 1 5.26 -0.72 -7.70
N ILE A 2 4.44 0.18 -8.27
CA ILE A 2 3.57 1.08 -7.51
C ILE A 2 2.13 0.59 -7.67
N VAL A 3 1.40 0.50 -6.57
CA VAL A 3 0.00 0.06 -6.51
C VAL A 3 -0.82 1.14 -5.81
N CYS A 4 -1.95 1.52 -6.40
CA CYS A 4 -2.85 2.53 -5.85
C CYS A 4 -4.28 2.32 -6.33
N ASN A 5 -5.22 2.94 -5.63
CA ASN A 5 -6.65 2.90 -5.92
C ASN A 5 -7.17 4.32 -6.24
N ILE A 6 -8.00 4.45 -7.27
CA ILE A 6 -8.78 5.68 -7.57
C ILE A 6 -10.27 5.39 -7.78
N GLY A 7 -10.72 4.16 -7.51
CA GLY A 7 -12.13 3.81 -7.50
C GLY A 7 -12.74 3.99 -6.10
N HIS A 8 -13.24 2.91 -5.50
CA HIS A 8 -14.08 2.98 -4.31
C HIS A 8 -13.41 2.40 -3.05
N PHE A 9 -13.46 3.16 -1.96
CA PHE A 9 -13.00 2.76 -0.62
C PHE A 9 -11.60 2.13 -0.63
N ASP A 10 -11.42 0.99 0.02
CA ASP A 10 -10.18 0.23 0.20
C ASP A 10 -10.31 -1.25 -0.21
N SER A 11 -11.41 -1.62 -0.89
CA SER A 11 -11.72 -3.02 -1.19
C SER A 11 -11.17 -3.52 -2.54
N GLU A 12 -10.63 -2.63 -3.38
CA GLU A 12 -10.08 -3.02 -4.69
C GLU A 12 -8.69 -3.67 -4.59
N ILE A 13 -8.00 -3.44 -3.48
CA ILE A 13 -6.69 -4.02 -3.17
C ILE A 13 -6.83 -4.72 -1.82
N ASP A 14 -6.39 -5.96 -1.72
CA ASP A 14 -6.36 -6.68 -0.44
C ASP A 14 -5.22 -6.17 0.45
N ILE A 15 -5.44 -5.00 1.07
CA ILE A 15 -4.50 -4.36 1.99
C ILE A 15 -4.38 -5.15 3.29
N ALA A 16 -5.46 -5.80 3.73
CA ALA A 16 -5.46 -6.63 4.93
C ALA A 16 -4.42 -7.75 4.83
N PHE A 17 -4.36 -8.44 3.69
CA PHE A 17 -3.32 -9.43 3.43
C PHE A 17 -1.90 -8.88 3.61
N LEU A 18 -1.62 -7.66 3.15
CA LEU A 18 -0.30 -7.04 3.28
C LEU A 18 0.05 -6.63 4.71
N VAL A 19 -0.95 -6.27 5.52
CA VAL A 19 -0.77 -5.76 6.88
C VAL A 19 -0.77 -6.89 7.92
N GLU A 20 -1.58 -7.93 7.73
CA GLU A 20 -1.76 -9.04 8.68
C GLU A 20 -0.73 -10.16 8.48
N ASN A 21 -0.02 -10.18 7.35
CA ASN A 21 0.99 -11.20 7.08
C ASN A 21 2.33 -10.85 7.74
N ASN A 22 2.71 -11.64 8.76
CA ASN A 22 3.93 -11.44 9.55
C ASN A 22 5.23 -11.57 8.75
N ASP A 23 5.21 -12.26 7.60
CA ASP A 23 6.38 -12.44 6.75
C ASP A 23 6.61 -11.24 5.81
N ILE A 24 5.66 -10.29 5.75
CA ILE A 24 5.74 -9.07 4.94
C ILE A 24 6.13 -7.90 5.84
N GLN A 25 7.23 -7.24 5.52
CA GLN A 25 7.66 -6.05 6.27
C GLN A 25 7.04 -4.78 5.67
N ARG A 26 6.27 -4.05 6.47
CA ARG A 26 5.81 -2.68 6.15
C ARG A 26 6.88 -1.65 6.56
N VAL A 27 7.27 -0.80 5.62
CA VAL A 27 8.16 0.35 5.85
C VAL A 27 7.46 1.61 5.37
N THR A 28 7.07 2.48 6.30
CA THR A 28 6.47 3.77 5.97
C THR A 28 7.56 4.73 5.50
N VAL A 29 7.51 5.10 4.20
CA VAL A 29 8.50 6.00 3.58
C VAL A 29 8.21 7.45 3.95
N LYS A 30 6.92 7.81 3.90
CA LYS A 30 6.35 9.09 4.33
C LYS A 30 4.84 8.89 4.55
N PRO A 31 4.09 9.86 5.09
CA PRO A 31 2.64 9.76 5.17
C PRO A 31 2.02 9.35 3.82
N GLN A 32 1.09 8.39 3.86
CA GLN A 32 0.36 7.82 2.71
C GLN A 32 1.24 7.09 1.67
N VAL A 33 2.50 6.77 2.01
CA VAL A 33 3.38 5.98 1.13
C VAL A 33 4.09 4.91 1.95
N ASP A 34 3.67 3.67 1.74
CA ASP A 34 4.22 2.50 2.40
C ASP A 34 4.90 1.59 1.39
N LYS A 35 6.05 1.05 1.76
CA LYS A 35 6.75 0.01 1.04
C LYS A 35 6.53 -1.32 1.76
N PHE A 36 5.98 -2.31 1.06
CA PHE A 36 5.84 -3.69 1.55
C PHE A 36 6.93 -4.54 0.93
N VAL A 37 7.76 -5.16 1.77
CA VAL A 37 8.88 -6.03 1.38
C VAL A 37 8.51 -7.48 1.67
N PHE A 38 8.58 -8.33 0.65
CA PHE A 38 8.25 -9.74 0.71
C PHE A 38 9.46 -10.61 1.11
N PRO A 39 9.26 -11.87 1.53
CA PRO A 39 10.34 -12.75 2.01
C PRO A 39 11.47 -13.03 1.00
N ASP A 40 11.15 -13.04 -0.29
CA ASP A 40 12.13 -13.22 -1.38
C ASP A 40 12.88 -11.90 -1.73
N GLY A 41 12.60 -10.82 -0.99
CA GLY A 41 13.25 -9.52 -1.11
C GLY A 41 12.61 -8.56 -2.12
N HIS A 42 11.61 -8.99 -2.90
CA HIS A 42 10.92 -8.05 -3.78
C HIS A 42 10.00 -7.11 -2.98
N ALA A 43 9.64 -5.98 -3.58
CA ALA A 43 8.83 -4.98 -2.90
C ALA A 43 7.83 -4.25 -3.80
N VAL A 44 6.74 -3.82 -3.18
CA VAL A 44 5.73 -2.94 -3.78
C VAL A 44 5.58 -1.68 -2.94
N ILE A 45 5.30 -0.56 -3.59
CA ILE A 45 4.91 0.68 -2.93
C ILE A 45 3.40 0.80 -3.05
N VAL A 46 2.73 0.96 -1.93
CA VAL A 46 1.28 1.18 -1.84
C VAL A 46 1.04 2.63 -1.44
N LEU A 47 0.18 3.30 -2.21
CA LEU A 47 -0.23 4.67 -1.93
C LEU A 47 -1.56 4.70 -1.17
N ALA A 48 -1.67 5.64 -0.23
CA ALA A 48 -2.87 5.93 0.56
C ALA A 48 -3.52 4.69 1.22
N GLU A 49 -2.72 3.67 1.56
CA GLU A 49 -3.22 2.39 2.13
C GLU A 49 -4.35 1.77 1.30
N GLY A 50 -4.29 1.87 -0.03
CA GLY A 50 -5.32 1.34 -0.93
C GLY A 50 -6.61 2.17 -1.01
N ARG A 51 -6.66 3.34 -0.36
CA ARG A 51 -7.76 4.33 -0.50
C ARG A 51 -7.53 5.27 -1.68
N LEU A 52 -8.46 6.19 -1.89
CA LEU A 52 -8.46 7.16 -2.99
C LEU A 52 -7.15 7.97 -3.06
N VAL A 53 -6.30 7.64 -4.03
CA VAL A 53 -4.94 8.17 -4.16
C VAL A 53 -4.92 9.67 -4.47
N ASN A 54 -5.88 10.16 -5.26
CA ASN A 54 -5.95 11.56 -5.64
C ASN A 54 -6.24 12.48 -4.45
N LEU A 55 -7.06 12.02 -3.49
CA LEU A 55 -7.37 12.77 -2.27
C LEU A 55 -6.30 12.58 -1.18
N GLY A 56 -5.64 11.42 -1.15
CA GLY A 56 -4.65 11.10 -0.13
C GLY A 56 -3.23 11.59 -0.43
N CYS A 57 -2.87 11.78 -1.71
CA CYS A 57 -1.48 12.02 -2.12
C CYS A 57 -1.25 13.32 -2.93
N ALA A 58 -2.30 14.11 -3.20
CA ALA A 58 -2.21 15.30 -4.04
C ALA A 58 -3.20 16.41 -3.61
N THR A 59 -3.15 17.55 -4.32
CA THR A 59 -4.14 18.64 -4.34
C THR A 59 -4.19 19.27 -5.73
#